data_AF-A0A0G4MV83-F1
#
_entry.id   AF-A0A0G4MV83-F1
#
_cell.length_a   1.000
_cell.length_b   1.000
_cell.length_c   1.000
_cell.angle_alpha   90.00
_cell.angle_beta   90.00
_cell.angle_gamma   90.00
#
_symmetry.space_group_name_H-M   'P 1'
#
loop_
_entity.id
_entity.type
_entity.pdbx_description
1 polymer ?
#
loop_
_entity_poly.entity_id
_entity_poly.type
_entity_poly.pdbx_seq_one_letter_code
_entity_poly.pdbx_strand_id
1 'polypeptide(L)' 'MFDIPGYRVVRTLGAVYGLTVRSRNWAAGLGMVLKSIAGGELRWFTTMLYSCRNDAISRVVTE' A
#
# COMPACT_ATOMS: atom_id res chain seq x y z
N MET A 1 11.47 17.38 -7.57
CA MET A 1 11.35 17.08 -9.01
C MET A 1 11.64 15.60 -9.17
N PHE A 2 10.74 14.83 -9.79
CA PHE A 2 10.96 13.40 -10.04
C PHE A 2 12.02 13.28 -11.14
N ASP A 3 13.28 13.07 -10.76
CA ASP A 3 14.39 12.93 -11.69
C ASP A 3 14.87 11.47 -11.71
N ILE A 4 15.20 10.97 -12.90
CA ILE A 4 15.61 9.58 -13.12
C ILE A 4 17.05 9.63 -13.66
N PRO A 5 18.06 9.25 -12.86
CA PRO A 5 19.45 9.31 -13.27
C PRO A 5 19.70 8.58 -14.61
N GLY A 6 20.38 9.25 -15.54
CA GLY A 6 20.70 8.70 -16.86
C GLY A 6 19.61 8.85 -17.92
N TYR A 7 18.45 9.42 -17.59
CA TYR A 7 17.34 9.62 -18.52
C TYR A 7 16.88 11.08 -18.55
N ARG A 8 16.29 11.50 -19.67
CA ARG A 8 15.65 12.82 -19.82
C ARG A 8 14.14 12.66 -19.93
N VAL A 9 13.39 13.27 -19.02
CA VAL A 9 11.93 13.35 -19.10
C VAL A 9 11.54 14.27 -20.26
N VAL A 10 10.90 13.74 -21.30
CA VAL A 10 10.50 14.51 -22.49
C VAL A 10 9.08 15.08 -22.42
N ARG A 11 8.22 14.48 -21.58
CA ARG A 11 6.82 14.92 -21.37
C ARG A 11 6.30 14.40 -20.04
N THR A 12 5.50 15.20 -19.34
CA THR A 12 4.75 14.79 -18.15
C THR A 12 3.29 14.53 -18.54
N LEU A 13 2.72 13.40 -18.11
CA LEU A 13 1.36 12.99 -18.47
C LEU A 13 0.27 13.37 -17.45
N GLY A 14 0.67 13.97 -16.33
CA GLY A 14 -0.20 14.22 -15.17
C GLY A 14 0.15 13.30 -14.00
N ALA A 15 -0.45 13.58 -12.83
CA ALA A 15 -0.31 12.73 -11.66
C ALA A 15 -1.34 11.60 -11.71
N VAL A 16 -0.92 10.39 -11.38
CA VAL A 16 -1.80 9.20 -11.29
C VAL A 16 -1.75 8.68 -9.87
N TYR A 17 -2.91 8.23 -9.38
CA TYR A 17 -3.06 7.73 -8.01
C TYR A 17 -3.81 6.40 -8.03
N GLY A 18 -3.35 5.46 -7.21
CA GLY A 18 -3.99 4.16 -7.01
C GLY A 18 -4.43 4.02 -5.56
N LEU A 19 -5.63 3.46 -5.34
CA LEU A 19 -6.13 3.13 -4.02
C LEU A 19 -6.63 1.68 -4.00
N THR A 20 -6.39 1.00 -2.89
CA THR A 20 -7.03 -0.27 -2.60
C THR A 20 -7.31 -0.38 -1.11
N VAL A 21 -8.44 -1.00 -0.77
CA VAL A 21 -8.85 -1.27 0.59
C VAL A 21 -9.16 -2.75 0.66
N ARG A 22 -8.57 -3.45 1.63
CA ARG A 22 -8.82 -4.87 1.87
C ARG A 22 -9.33 -5.07 3.28
N SER A 23 -10.39 -5.86 3.41
CA SER A 23 -10.90 -6.32 4.70
C SER A 23 -10.18 -7.59 5.14
N ARG A 24 -10.22 -7.88 6.43
CA ARG A 24 -9.74 -9.13 7.03
C ARG A 24 -10.92 -9.84 7.67
N ASN A 25 -10.78 -11.16 7.83
CA ASN A 25 -11.74 -11.93 8.61
C ASN A 25 -11.81 -11.44 10.07
N TRP A 26 -12.98 -11.60 10.67
CA TRP A 26 -13.33 -11.03 11.97
C TRP A 26 -12.39 -11.50 13.10
N ALA A 27 -11.96 -12.77 13.07
CA ALA A 27 -11.05 -13.37 14.05
C ALA A 27 -9.66 -12.72 14.05
N ALA A 28 -9.06 -12.48 12.86
CA ALA A 28 -7.79 -11.78 12.78
C ALA A 28 -7.94 -10.30 13.18
N GLY A 29 -9.09 -9.68 12.91
CA GLY A 29 -9.40 -8.33 13.37
C GLY A 29 -9.33 -8.22 14.89
N LEU A 30 -10.07 -9.07 15.61
CA LEU A 30 -10.13 -9.03 17.08
C LEU A 30 -8.78 -9.31 17.75
N GLY A 31 -8.03 -10.31 17.27
CA GLY A 31 -6.69 -10.59 17.81
C GLY A 31 -5.71 -9.42 17.65
N MET A 32 -5.84 -8.67 16.55
CA MET A 32 -5.01 -7.49 16.30
C MET A 32 -5.43 -6.28 17.14
N VAL A 33 -6.72 -6.13 17.45
CA VAL A 33 -7.19 -5.11 18.41
C VAL A 33 -6.60 -5.37 19.79
N LEU A 34 -6.64 -6.61 20.29
CA LEU A 34 -6.02 -6.96 21.56
C LEU A 34 -4.51 -6.71 21.55
N LYS A 35 -3.82 -7.11 20.48
CA LYS A 35 -2.39 -6.85 20.31
C LYS A 35 -2.06 -5.35 20.24
N SER A 36 -2.93 -4.54 19.64
CA SER A 36 -2.70 -3.09 19.55
C SER A 36 -2.67 -2.42 20.94
N ILE A 37 -3.39 -2.99 21.91
CA ILE A 37 -3.37 -2.53 23.31
C ILE A 37 -2.08 -2.96 24.01
N ALA A 38 -1.65 -4.21 23.80
CA ALA A 38 -0.40 -4.74 24.35
C ALA A 38 0.86 -4.10 23.74
N GLY A 39 0.75 -3.53 22.53
CA GLY A 39 1.82 -2.85 21.82
C GLY A 39 2.67 -3.77 20.93
N GLY A 40 3.61 -3.15 20.23
CA GLY A 40 4.50 -3.81 19.28
C GLY A 40 3.96 -3.90 17.85
N GLU A 41 4.75 -4.52 16.96
CA GLU A 41 4.41 -4.54 15.53
C GLU A 41 3.19 -5.41 15.24
N LEU A 42 2.21 -4.79 14.60
CA LEU A 42 1.03 -5.43 14.05
C LEU A 42 1.36 -6.13 12.73
N ARG A 43 2.27 -7.12 12.75
CA ARG A 43 2.82 -7.83 11.58
C ARG A 43 1.78 -8.17 10.51
N TRP A 44 0.59 -8.60 10.91
CA TRP A 44 -0.48 -8.91 9.96
C TRP A 44 -1.01 -7.70 9.20
N PHE A 45 -1.19 -6.56 9.87
CA PHE A 45 -1.52 -5.30 9.19
C PHE A 45 -0.34 -4.82 8.35
N THR A 46 0.90 -4.97 8.82
CA THR A 46 2.09 -4.67 8.01
C THR A 46 2.05 -5.41 6.68
N THR A 47 1.89 -6.74 6.70
CA THR A 47 1.79 -7.55 5.48
C THR A 47 0.61 -7.14 4.60
N MET A 48 -0.54 -6.84 5.20
CA MET A 48 -1.72 -6.41 4.45
C MET A 48 -1.48 -5.09 3.72
N LEU A 49 -0.87 -4.11 4.39
CA LEU A 49 -0.55 -2.81 3.80
C LEU A 49 0.45 -2.96 2.65
N TYR A 50 1.41 -3.88 2.75
CA TYR A 50 2.30 -4.22 1.64
C TYR A 50 1.55 -4.77 0.44
N SER A 51 0.63 -5.73 0.64
CA SER A 51 -0.20 -6.26 -0.45
C SER A 51 -1.07 -5.17 -1.08
N CYS A 52 -1.70 -4.33 -0.25
CA CYS A 52 -2.50 -3.21 -0.73
C CYS A 52 -1.66 -2.23 -1.58
N ARG A 53 -0.46 -1.86 -1.12
CA ARG A 53 0.43 -0.98 -1.88
C ARG A 53 0.75 -1.57 -3.26
N ASN A 54 1.06 -2.86 -3.33
CA ASN A 54 1.40 -3.52 -4.59
C ASN A 54 0.22 -3.55 -5.56
N ASP A 55 -1.00 -3.84 -5.08
CA ASP A 55 -2.19 -3.77 -5.93
C ASP A 55 -2.47 -2.35 -6.44
N ALA A 56 -2.34 -1.35 -5.57
CA ALA A 56 -2.59 0.05 -5.93
C ALA A 56 -1.62 0.51 -7.03
N ILE A 57 -0.34 0.14 -6.93
CA ILE A 57 0.66 0.37 -7.97
C ILE A 57 0.31 -0.39 -9.25
N SER A 58 -0.12 -1.65 -9.14
CA SER A 58 -0.53 -2.44 -10.31
C SER A 58 -1.69 -1.79 -11.07
N ARG A 59 -2.66 -1.21 -10.37
CA ARG A 59 -3.78 -0.47 -10.99
C ARG A 59 -3.30 0.77 -11.72
N VAL A 60 -2.43 1.57 -11.10
CA VAL A 60 -1.84 2.78 -11.71
C VAL A 60 -1.10 2.49 -13.01
N VAL A 61 -0.51 1.30 -13.15
CA VAL A 61 0.22 0.89 -14.37
C VAL A 61 -0.71 0.29 -15.43
N THR A 62 -1.83 -0.30 -15.03
CA THR A 62 -2.71 -1.06 -15.93
C THR A 62 -3.90 -0.26 -16.46
N GLU A 63 -4.49 0.60 -15.63
CA GLU A 63 -5.63 1.49 -15.97
C GLU A 63 -5.15 2.79 -16.63
#